data_AF-A0AAV5W7T5-F1
#
_entry.id   AF-A0AAV5W7T5-F1
#
_cell.length_a   1.000
_cell.length_b   1.000
_cell.length_c   1.000
_cell.angle_alpha   90.00
_cell.angle_beta   90.00
_cell.angle_gamma   90.00
#
_symmetry.space_group_name_H-M   'P 1'
#
loop_
_entity.id
_entity.type
_entity.pdbx_description
1 polymer ?
#
loop_
_entity_poly.entity_id
_entity_poly.type
_entity_poly.pdbx_seq_one_letter_code
_entity_poly.pdbx_strand_id
1 'polypeptide(L)'
;ICTQLRSSIHSKLRPISSEHERILLITLDGFRNDLLNETTTPFLHRWIKNGTHFVNGVYSQVPADTGPNHESIATGLTAES
;
A
#
# COMPACT_ATOMS: atom_id res chain seq x y z
N ILE A 1 5.41 5.23 32.48
CA ILE A 1 4.69 4.18 31.71
C ILE A 1 4.78 4.42 30.19
N CYS A 2 4.47 5.62 29.65
CA CYS A 2 4.57 5.89 28.20
C CYS A 2 6.00 5.81 27.61
N THR A 3 7.05 6.15 28.37
CA THR A 3 8.44 6.16 27.85
C THR A 3 9.04 4.76 27.70
N GLN A 4 8.60 3.79 28.50
CA GLN A 4 9.09 2.41 28.48
C GLN A 4 8.56 1.57 27.31
N LEU A 5 7.38 1.93 26.77
CA LEU A 5 6.85 1.29 25.57
C LEU A 5 7.65 1.67 24.31
N ARG A 6 8.16 2.92 24.23
CA ARG A 6 9.00 3.37 23.12
C ARG A 6 10.34 2.64 23.03
N SER A 7 10.99 2.39 24.17
CA SER A 7 12.29 1.69 24.18
C SER A 7 12.15 0.21 23.80
N SER A 8 11.05 -0.44 24.19
CA SER A 8 10.78 -1.85 23.87
C SER A 8 10.41 -2.08 22.40
N ILE A 9 9.78 -1.09 21.73
CA ILE A 9 9.56 -1.15 20.28
C ILE A 9 10.90 -1.01 19.55
N HIS A 10 11.78 -0.11 19.99
CA HIS A 10 13.06 0.13 19.32
C HIS A 10 14.02 -1.07 19.40
N SER A 11 13.99 -1.85 20.48
CA SER A 11 14.86 -3.03 20.64
C SER A 11 14.46 -4.23 19.75
N LYS A 12 13.26 -4.24 19.18
CA LYS A 12 12.77 -5.26 18.23
C LYS A 12 12.85 -4.85 16.76
N LEU A 13 13.20 -3.58 16.50
CA LEU A 13 13.45 -3.11 15.14
C LEU A 13 14.83 -3.60 14.73
N ARG A 14 14.86 -4.69 13.96
CA ARG A 14 16.09 -5.09 13.27
C ARG A 14 16.59 -3.90 12.44
N PRO A 15 17.87 -3.52 12.55
CA PRO A 15 18.44 -2.56 11.62
C PRO A 15 18.21 -3.09 10.20
N ILE A 16 17.60 -2.28 9.35
CA ILE A 16 17.38 -2.57 7.94
C ILE A 16 18.77 -2.43 7.27
N SER A 17 19.68 -3.36 7.54
CA SER A 17 20.83 -3.61 6.68
C SER A 17 20.40 -4.69 5.70
N SER A 18 19.76 -4.32 4.60
CA SER A 18 19.83 -5.17 3.40
C SER A 18 20.79 -4.55 2.44
N GLU A 19 21.69 -5.38 1.93
CA GLU A 19 22.46 -5.17 0.70
C GLU A 19 21.57 -4.93 -0.54
N HIS A 20 20.25 -5.09 -0.42
CA HIS A 20 19.28 -5.05 -1.51
C HIS A 20 18.11 -4.11 -1.20
N GLU A 21 17.60 -3.46 -2.23
CA GLU A 21 16.39 -2.65 -2.15
C GLU A 21 15.19 -3.54 -1.77
N ARG A 22 14.41 -3.11 -0.76
CA ARG A 22 13.22 -3.84 -0.31
C ARG A 22 11.99 -3.15 -0.86
N ILE A 23 11.09 -3.93 -1.43
CA ILE A 23 9.81 -3.44 -1.94
C ILE A 23 8.71 -3.81 -0.94
N LEU A 24 7.91 -2.82 -0.54
CA LEU A 24 6.71 -3.01 0.26
C LEU A 24 5.49 -2.79 -0.64
N LEU A 25 4.79 -3.88 -0.96
CA LEU A 25 3.52 -3.83 -1.66
C LEU A 25 2.37 -3.80 -0.64
N ILE A 26 1.51 -2.79 -0.74
CA ILE A 26 0.33 -2.63 0.12
C ILE A 26 -0.89 -2.57 -0.80
N THR A 27 -1.81 -3.53 -0.64
CA THR A 27 -3.11 -3.53 -1.34
C THR A 27 -4.19 -3.01 -0.39
N LEU A 28 -5.04 -2.12 -0.88
CA LEU A 28 -6.17 -1.57 -0.14
C LEU A 28 -7.46 -2.03 -0.82
N ASP A 29 -8.17 -2.96 -0.20
CA ASP A 29 -9.41 -3.50 -0.75
C ASP A 29 -10.52 -2.44 -0.75
N GLY A 30 -11.28 -2.37 -1.86
CA GLY A 30 -12.37 -1.40 -2.04
C GLY A 30 -11.95 0.08 -2.04
N PHE A 31 -10.65 0.40 -2.20
CA PHE A 31 -10.18 1.79 -2.16
C PHE A 31 -10.49 2.53 -3.46
N ARG A 32 -11.56 3.34 -3.44
CA ARG A 32 -11.94 4.19 -4.57
C ARG A 32 -11.05 5.43 -4.68
N ASN A 33 -10.67 5.81 -5.90
CA ASN A 33 -9.79 6.95 -6.16
C ASN A 33 -10.29 8.27 -5.53
N ASP A 34 -11.60 8.47 -5.42
CA ASP A 34 -12.18 9.70 -4.82
C ASP A 34 -11.87 9.86 -3.31
N LEU A 35 -11.55 8.76 -2.62
CA LEU A 35 -11.17 8.79 -1.21
C LEU A 35 -9.74 9.27 -1.00
N LEU A 36 -8.97 9.42 -2.09
CA LEU A 36 -7.63 9.95 -2.09
C LEU A 36 -7.63 11.48 -2.06
N ASN A 37 -8.02 12.03 -0.91
CA ASN A 37 -8.04 13.47 -0.68
C ASN A 37 -7.35 13.83 0.65
N GLU A 38 -6.96 15.09 0.80
CA GLU A 38 -6.27 15.59 1.99
C GLU A 38 -7.10 15.44 3.28
N THR A 39 -8.43 15.44 3.16
CA THR A 39 -9.36 15.37 4.30
C THR A 39 -9.55 13.95 4.83
N THR A 40 -9.66 12.96 3.94
CA THR A 40 -9.98 11.56 4.26
C THR A 40 -8.70 10.76 4.51
N THR A 41 -7.64 11.00 3.73
CA THR A 41 -6.39 10.23 3.81
C THR A 41 -5.14 11.13 3.78
N PRO A 42 -4.93 12.00 4.79
CA PRO A 42 -3.87 13.02 4.77
C PRO A 42 -2.45 12.47 4.58
N PHE A 43 -2.15 11.32 5.22
CA PHE A 43 -0.83 10.69 5.10
C PHE A 43 -0.60 10.09 3.71
N LEU A 44 -1.60 9.37 3.19
CA LEU A 44 -1.52 8.74 1.88
C LEU A 44 -1.49 9.80 0.77
N HIS A 45 -2.30 10.85 0.90
CA HIS A 45 -2.29 11.99 0.00
C HIS A 45 -0.92 12.68 -0.05
N ARG A 46 -0.27 12.90 1.11
CA ARG A 46 1.08 13.47 1.17
C ARG A 46 2.12 12.56 0.51
N TRP A 47 2.05 11.24 0.72
CA TRP A 47 2.96 10.29 0.08
C TRP A 47 2.82 10.32 -1.44
N ILE A 48 1.59 10.32 -1.93
CA ILE A 48 1.30 10.34 -3.35
C ILE A 48 1.70 11.66 -4.00
N LYS A 49 1.49 12.79 -3.33
CA LYS A 49 1.93 14.12 -3.81
C LYS A 49 3.45 14.25 -3.95
N ASN A 50 4.21 13.59 -3.08
CA ASN A 50 5.67 13.60 -3.11
C ASN A 50 6.27 12.48 -3.96
N GLY A 51 5.45 11.53 -4.41
CA GLY A 51 5.84 10.37 -5.20
C GLY A 51 5.24 10.38 -6.60
N THR A 52 5.16 9.21 -7.22
CA THR A 52 4.49 9.00 -8.50
C THR A 52 3.14 8.32 -8.28
N HIS A 53 2.10 8.79 -8.96
CA HIS A 53 0.76 8.20 -8.89
C HIS A 53 -0.01 8.38 -10.20
N PHE A 54 -1.07 7.60 -10.36
CA PHE A 54 -2.02 7.73 -11.47
C PHE A 54 -3.09 8.76 -11.11
N VAL A 55 -3.19 9.84 -11.90
CA VAL A 55 -4.12 10.96 -11.64
C VAL A 55 -5.58 10.51 -11.72
N ASN A 56 -5.90 9.55 -12.60
CA ASN A 56 -7.27 9.08 -12.83
C ASN A 56 -7.57 7.72 -12.17
N GLY A 57 -6.73 7.28 -11.23
CA GLY A 57 -6.84 5.96 -10.62
C GLY A 57 -6.38 4.82 -11.54
N VAL A 58 -6.67 3.59 -11.12
CA VAL A 58 -6.30 2.35 -11.83
C VAL A 58 -7.55 1.50 -12.02
N TYR A 59 -7.69 0.87 -13.18
CA TYR A 59 -8.79 -0.04 -13.44
C TYR A 59 -8.54 -1.41 -12.81
N SER A 60 -9.57 -1.91 -12.14
CA SER A 60 -9.63 -3.26 -11.58
C SER A 60 -9.94 -4.29 -12.69
N GLN A 61 -9.58 -5.55 -12.47
CA GLN A 61 -10.01 -6.66 -13.32
C GLN A 61 -11.53 -6.79 -13.32
N VAL A 62 -12.08 -7.35 -14.40
CA VAL A 62 -13.50 -7.69 -14.50
C VAL A 62 -13.62 -9.20 -14.35
N PRO A 63 -14.44 -9.73 -13.42
CA PRO A 63 -15.27 -9.02 -12.42
C PRO A 63 -14.44 -8.36 -11.31
N ALA A 64 -14.93 -7.22 -10.79
CA ALA A 64 -14.26 -6.44 -9.74
C ALA A 64 -14.44 -7.09 -8.35
N ASP A 65 -13.83 -8.27 -8.17
CA ASP A 65 -13.86 -9.06 -6.94
C ASP A 65 -12.49 -9.09 -6.26
N THR A 66 -12.46 -9.19 -4.93
CA THR A 66 -11.23 -9.07 -4.12
C THR A 66 -10.21 -10.14 -4.51
N GLY A 67 -10.66 -11.40 -4.67
CA GLY A 67 -9.78 -12.53 -4.99
C GLY A 67 -9.05 -12.36 -6.33
N PRO A 68 -9.78 -12.29 -7.46
CA PRO A 68 -9.18 -12.12 -8.78
C PRO A 68 -8.30 -10.88 -8.90
N ASN A 69 -8.65 -9.76 -8.26
CA ASN A 69 -7.81 -8.57 -8.27
C ASN A 69 -6.50 -8.77 -7.52
N HIS A 70 -6.53 -9.33 -6.31
CA HIS A 70 -5.32 -9.56 -5.52
C HIS A 70 -4.40 -10.58 -6.21
N GLU A 71 -4.97 -11.64 -6.77
CA GLU A 71 -4.22 -12.64 -7.55
C GLU A 71 -3.60 -12.03 -8.81
N SER A 72 -4.32 -11.14 -9.51
CA SER A 72 -3.78 -10.46 -10.70
C SER A 72 -2.60 -9.54 -10.38
N ILE A 73 -2.57 -8.92 -9.20
CA ILE A 73 -1.45 -8.09 -8.75
C ILE A 73 -0.24 -8.96 -8.40
N ALA A 74 -0.47 -10.15 -7.82
CA ALA A 74 0.59 -11.07 -7.45
C ALA A 74 1.21 -11.80 -8.66
N THR A 75 0.39 -12.17 -9.64
CA THR A 75 0.79 -13.01 -10.78
C THR A 75 1.01 -12.23 -12.07
N GLY A 76 0.42 -11.03 -12.20
CA GLY A 76 0.37 -10.28 -13.45
C GLY A 76 -0.58 -10.86 -14.50
N LEU A 77 -1.37 -11.88 -14.14
CA LEU A 77 -2.33 -12.53 -15.04
C LEU A 77 -3.74 -11.96 -14.88
N THR A 78 -4.53 -12.05 -15.94
CA THR A 78 -5.96 -11.70 -15.89
C THR A 78 -6.77 -12.86 -15.32
N ALA A 79 -7.99 -12.58 -14.83
CA ALA A 79 -8.88 -13.63 -14.30
C ALA A 79 -9.24 -14.73 -15.32
N GLU A 80 -9.07 -14.44 -16.61
CA GLU A 80 -9.38 -15.34 -17.74
C GLU A 80 -8.21 -16.24 -18.15
N SER A 81 -7.03 -16.07 -17.55
CA SER A 81 -5.79 -16.80 -17.87
C SER A 81 -5.59 -18.02 -16.99
#